data_AF-A0A8C8UCK2-F1
#
_entry.id   AF-A0A8C8UCK2-F1
#
_cell.length_a   1.000
_cell.length_b   1.000
_cell.length_c   1.000
_cell.angle_alpha   90.00
_cell.angle_beta   90.00
_cell.angle_gamma   90.00
#
_symmetry.space_group_name_H-M   'P 1'
#
loop_
_entity.id
_entity.type
_entity.pdbx_description
1 polymer ?
#
loop_
_entity_poly.entity_id
_entity_poly.type
_entity_poly.pdbx_seq_one_letter_code
_entity_poly.pdbx_strand_id
1 'polypeptide(L)' 'ITTTQLKKLKESYCQRQGVPSNSLKFLFEGQRIADNHTPEELGLEEEDMIEVYQEQTGGHSTV' A
#
# COMPACT_ATOMS: atom_id res chain seq x y z
N ILE A 1 14.78 5.38 13.38
CA ILE A 1 13.62 6.28 13.25
C ILE A 1 13.55 6.77 11.80
N THR A 2 12.76 6.12 10.97
CA THR A 2 12.58 6.49 9.56
C THR A 2 11.32 7.31 9.44
N THR A 3 11.45 8.64 9.49
CA THR A 3 10.33 9.60 9.32
C THR A 3 9.89 9.74 7.86
N THR A 4 10.37 8.87 6.97
CA THR A 4 10.07 8.90 5.54
C THR A 4 8.66 8.38 5.31
N GLN A 5 7.84 9.20 4.67
CA GLN A 5 6.48 8.82 4.26
C GLN A 5 6.48 7.59 3.33
N LEU A 6 5.53 6.69 3.55
CA LEU A 6 5.37 5.46 2.78
C LEU A 6 4.90 5.68 1.35
N LYS A 7 4.50 6.91 0.98
CA LYS A 7 4.15 7.29 -0.39
C LYS A 7 5.18 6.82 -1.43
N LYS A 8 6.47 7.09 -1.18
CA LYS A 8 7.54 6.71 -2.13
C LYS A 8 7.68 5.20 -2.29
N LEU A 9 7.45 4.44 -1.23
CA LEU A 9 7.46 2.98 -1.26
C LEU A 9 6.32 2.47 -2.16
N LYS A 10 5.10 2.98 -1.94
CA LYS A 10 3.92 2.63 -2.74
C LYS A 10 4.11 2.95 -4.21
N GLU A 11 4.56 4.18 -4.52
CA GLU A 11 4.82 4.62 -5.89
C GLU A 11 5.89 3.77 -6.58
N SER A 12 7.01 3.49 -5.89
CA SER A 12 8.08 2.67 -6.46
C SER A 12 7.62 1.24 -6.73
N TYR A 13 6.80 0.66 -5.85
CA TYR A 13 6.24 -0.68 -6.05
C TYR A 13 5.29 -0.71 -7.26
N CYS A 14 4.33 0.23 -7.34
CA CYS A 14 3.40 0.31 -8.47
C CYS A 14 4.14 0.52 -9.81
N GLN A 15 5.18 1.37 -9.82
CA GLN A 15 6.01 1.61 -11.00
C GLN A 15 6.74 0.33 -11.45
N ARG A 16 7.32 -0.44 -10.52
CA ARG A 16 7.98 -1.71 -10.82
C ARG A 16 7.02 -2.77 -11.35
N GLN A 17 5.79 -2.78 -10.84
CA GLN A 17 4.74 -3.69 -11.31
C GLN A 17 4.08 -3.23 -12.62
N GLY A 18 4.36 -2.00 -13.08
CA GLY A 18 3.79 -1.45 -14.31
C GLY A 18 2.29 -1.15 -14.19
N VAL A 19 1.79 -0.90 -12.99
CA VAL A 19 0.37 -0.65 -12.73
C VAL A 19 0.12 0.75 -12.18
N PRO A 20 -1.06 1.34 -12.42
CA PRO A 20 -1.43 2.63 -11.82
C PRO A 20 -1.42 2.60 -10.28
N SER A 21 -1.05 3.72 -9.65
CA SER A 21 -0.98 3.80 -8.17
C SER A 21 -2.31 3.59 -7.45
N ASN A 22 -3.44 3.84 -8.14
CA ASN A 22 -4.78 3.60 -7.63
C ASN A 22 -5.30 2.18 -7.87
N SER A 23 -4.53 1.32 -8.55
CA SER A 23 -4.93 -0.06 -8.85
C SER A 23 -4.55 -1.05 -7.76
N LEU A 24 -3.77 -0.62 -6.76
CA LEU A 24 -3.30 -1.45 -5.66
C LEU A 24 -3.65 -0.83 -4.32
N LYS A 25 -4.02 -1.68 -3.36
CA LYS A 25 -4.15 -1.35 -1.94
C LYS A 25 -3.03 -2.01 -1.15
N PHE A 26 -2.43 -1.22 -0.26
CA PHE A 26 -1.36 -1.65 0.63
C PHE A 26 -1.93 -1.73 2.04
N LEU A 27 -1.72 -2.87 2.69
CA LEU A 27 -2.20 -3.15 4.04
C LEU A 27 -1.06 -3.59 4.94
N PHE A 28 -1.12 -3.19 6.20
CA PHE A 28 -0.29 -3.70 7.27
C PHE A 28 -1.23 -4.14 8.39
N GLU A 29 -1.11 -5.40 8.83
CA GLU A 29 -2.00 -6.01 9.82
C GLU A 29 -3.51 -5.79 9.50
N GLY A 30 -3.88 -5.85 8.21
CA GLY A 30 -5.24 -5.57 7.74
C GLY A 30 -5.68 -4.10 7.74
N GLN A 31 -4.84 -3.16 8.17
CA GLN A 31 -5.09 -1.72 8.10
C GLN A 31 -4.53 -1.10 6.83
N ARG A 32 -5.31 -0.22 6.18
CA ARG A 32 -4.88 0.44 4.93
C ARG A 32 -3.81 1.49 5.20
N ILE A 33 -2.72 1.41 4.45
CA ILE A 33 -1.60 2.35 4.55
C ILE A 33 -1.89 3.60 3.70
N ALA A 34 -2.02 4.75 4.37
CA ALA A 34 -2.15 6.06 3.72
C ALA A 34 -0.78 6.60 3.28
N ASP A 35 -0.77 7.53 2.33
CA ASP A 35 0.47 8.07 1.74
C ASP A 35 1.27 8.90 2.75
N ASN A 36 0.59 9.53 3.71
CA ASN A 36 1.19 10.33 4.77
C ASN A 36 1.67 9.50 5.97
N HIS A 37 1.31 8.22 6.06
CA HIS A 37 1.78 7.37 7.15
C HIS A 37 3.28 7.15 7.06
N THR A 38 3.89 7.06 8.23
CA THR A 38 5.28 6.70 8.43
C THR A 38 5.38 5.28 9.01
N PRO A 39 6.53 4.60 8.82
CA PRO A 39 6.80 3.33 9.49
C PRO A 39 6.59 3.39 11.01
N GLU A 40 7.04 4.46 11.65
CA GLU A 40 6.94 4.67 13.10
C GLU A 40 5.49 4.73 13.59
N GLU A 41 4.61 5.46 12.89
CA GLU A 41 3.19 5.56 13.23
C GLU A 41 2.44 4.22 13.10
N LEU A 42 2.91 3.35 12.20
CA LEU A 42 2.34 2.03 11.98
C LEU A 42 3.01 0.95 12.83
N GLY A 43 4.08 1.26 13.56
CA GLY A 43 4.87 0.27 14.28
C GLY A 43 5.59 -0.73 13.36
N LEU A 44 5.89 -0.34 12.12
CA LEU A 44 6.61 -1.18 11.17
C LEU A 44 8.06 -1.36 11.61
N GLU A 45 8.45 -2.61 11.82
CA GLU A 45 9.81 -3.05 12.14
C GLU A 45 10.54 -3.57 10.90
N GLU A 46 11.84 -3.86 11.07
CA GLU A 46 12.57 -4.60 10.03
C GLU A 46 11.98 -6.01 9.92
N GLU A 47 11.91 -6.53 8.69
CA GLU A 47 11.34 -7.86 8.36
C GLU A 47 9.80 -7.95 8.36
N ASP A 48 9.09 -6.88 8.72
CA ASP A 48 7.64 -6.82 8.59
C ASP A 48 7.15 -6.89 7.13
N MET A 49 5.95 -7.45 6.96
CA MET A 49 5.34 -7.66 5.64
C MET A 49 4.17 -6.71 5.40
N ILE A 50 4.27 -5.95 4.31
CA ILE A 50 3.15 -5.18 3.77
C ILE A 50 2.43 -6.04 2.75
N GLU A 51 1.15 -6.28 2.97
CA GLU A 51 0.30 -6.99 2.04
C GLU A 51 -0.15 -6.07 0.91
N VAL A 52 -0.13 -6.56 -0.33
CA VAL A 52 -0.55 -5.79 -1.51
C VAL A 52 -1.62 -6.56 -2.26
N TYR A 53 -2.75 -5.92 -2.48
CA TYR A 53 -3.88 -6.49 -3.22
C TYR A 53 -4.29 -5.55 -4.35
N GLN A 54 -4.99 -6.07 -5.36
CA GLN A 54 -5.64 -5.21 -6.34
C GLN A 54 -6.78 -4.43 -5.67
N GLU A 55 -6.84 -3.14 -5.97
CA GLU A 55 -7.95 -2.27 -5.62
C GLU A 55 -9.15 -2.72 -6.48
N GLN A 56 -10.18 -3.26 -5.84
CA GLN A 56 -11.36 -3.71 -6.56
C GLN A 56 -12.23 -2.51 -6.93
N THR A 57 -11.91 -1.84 -8.02
CA THR A 57 -12.77 -0.83 -8.66
C THR A 57 -13.68 -1.50 -9.69
N GLY A 58 -14.62 -2.33 -9.24
CA GLY A 58 -15.60 -2.92 -10.15
C GLY A 58 -16.20 -4.25 -9.71
N GLY A 59 -17.50 -4.35 -9.95
CA GLY A 59 -18.32 -5.54 -9.72
C GLY A 59 -19.66 -5.30 -10.40
N HIS A 60 -19.67 -5.13 -11.72
CA HIS A 60 -20.92 -5.17 -12.47
C HIS A 60 -21.32 -6.64 -12.57
N SER A 61 -21.95 -7.16 -11.52
CA SER A 61 -22.76 -8.37 -11.64
C SER A 61 -23.96 -7.99 -12.48
N THR A 62 -23.84 -8.07 -13.80
CA THR A 62 -25.03 -8.27 -14.64
C THR A 62 -25.53 -9.66 -14.29
N VAL A 63 -26.49 -9.71 -13.38
CA VAL A 63 -27.41 -10.83 -13.24
C VAL A 63 -28.31 -10.87 -14.47
#